data_AF-A0A925TXA0-F1
#
_entry.id   AF-A0A925TXA0-F1
#
_cell.length_a   1.000
_cell.length_b   1.000
_cell.length_c   1.000
_cell.angle_alpha   90.00
_cell.angle_beta   90.00
_cell.angle_gamma   90.00
#
_symmetry.space_group_name_H-M   'P 1'
#
loop_
_entity.id
_entity.type
_entity.pdbx_description
1 polymer ?
#
loop_
_entity_poly.entity_id
_entity_poly.type
_entity_poly.pdbx_seq_one_letter_code
_entity_poly.pdbx_strand_id
1 'polypeptide(L)'
;MRRTVFMLILFLIIIACKQTKINSVSNDNASGSIPEKNRISKQYLDSLDRVNNDYVFNAYNINKAFINLSDSSIHLIADMHRDHRIFGYRKPDIKSERLLLISIFTDDVQNNPFNCKLGSYYDTSSANDLNLKYMTTEGEFIKVSATDKLNQPVIIFIEMKWIEFY
;
A
#
# COMPACT_ATOMS: atom_id res chain seq x y z
N MET A 1 9.25 -32.71 54.51
CA MET A 1 8.92 -31.80 55.64
C MET A 1 10.13 -30.95 55.99
N ARG A 2 10.12 -29.66 55.64
CA ARG A 2 10.51 -28.53 56.53
C ARG A 2 10.21 -27.21 55.81
N ARG A 3 9.40 -26.40 56.49
CA ARG A 3 8.93 -25.06 56.15
C ARG A 3 9.93 -24.01 56.62
N THR A 4 9.89 -22.83 55.98
CA THR A 4 9.92 -21.42 56.51
C THR A 4 10.43 -20.50 55.38
N VAL A 5 9.64 -19.66 54.71
CA VAL A 5 8.94 -18.40 55.10
C VAL A 5 9.89 -17.29 55.60
N PHE A 6 10.07 -16.24 54.79
CA PHE A 6 10.25 -14.82 55.18
C PHE A 6 10.05 -13.96 53.89
N MET A 7 8.88 -13.32 53.72
CA MET A 7 8.60 -11.88 53.96
C MET A 7 9.43 -10.93 53.07
N LEU A 8 8.90 -10.44 51.95
CA LEU A 8 8.12 -9.19 51.77
C LEU A 8 9.00 -7.93 51.78
N ILE A 9 9.22 -7.33 50.60
CA ILE A 9 9.31 -5.87 50.41
C ILE A 9 8.68 -5.53 49.05
N LEU A 10 7.61 -4.76 49.16
CA LEU A 10 6.86 -4.08 48.12
C LEU A 10 7.59 -2.77 47.78
N PHE A 11 7.92 -2.53 46.51
CA PHE A 11 8.10 -1.16 46.00
C PHE A 11 7.38 -1.02 44.66
N LEU A 12 6.17 -0.48 44.76
CA LEU A 12 5.43 0.15 43.68
C LEU A 12 6.21 1.37 43.19
N ILE A 13 6.72 1.33 41.96
CA ILE A 13 7.09 2.55 41.24
C ILE A 13 6.06 2.76 40.13
N ILE A 14 5.04 3.52 40.51
CA ILE A 14 4.11 4.22 39.63
C ILE A 14 4.93 5.21 38.78
N ILE A 15 5.12 4.88 37.50
CA ILE A 15 5.59 5.84 36.49
C ILE A 15 4.42 6.78 36.22
N ALA A 16 4.42 7.92 36.91
CA ALA A 16 3.50 9.00 36.65
C ALA A 16 3.78 9.63 35.28
N CYS A 17 2.77 9.62 34.40
CA CYS A 17 2.73 10.41 33.18
C CYS A 17 2.87 11.90 33.54
N LYS A 18 3.97 12.53 33.14
CA LYS A 18 4.05 14.00 33.06
C LYS A 18 3.15 14.47 31.93
N GLN A 19 2.01 15.10 32.28
CA GLN A 19 1.30 15.99 31.38
C GLN A 19 2.20 17.21 31.12
N THR A 20 2.76 17.28 29.92
CA THR A 20 3.42 18.49 29.43
C THR A 20 2.33 19.52 29.10
N LYS A 21 2.43 20.66 29.77
CA LYS A 21 1.57 21.84 29.57
C LYS A 21 1.58 22.25 28.10
N ILE A 22 0.39 22.39 27.52
CA ILE A 22 0.18 23.12 26.28
C ILE A 22 0.31 24.60 26.64
N ASN A 23 1.44 25.22 26.29
CA ASN A 23 1.55 26.67 26.26
C ASN A 23 1.03 27.15 24.91
N SER A 24 0.10 28.09 24.98
CA SER A 24 -0.46 28.81 23.85
C SER A 24 0.41 30.02 23.46
N VAL A 25 0.35 30.33 22.16
CA VAL A 25 0.67 31.60 21.48
C VAL A 25 2.14 31.99 21.33
N SER A 26 2.62 32.07 20.07
CA SER A 26 2.90 33.35 19.38
C SER A 26 3.60 33.12 18.02
N ASN A 27 3.12 33.85 17.00
CA ASN A 27 3.77 34.03 15.71
C ASN A 27 5.12 34.73 15.88
N ASP A 28 6.17 34.21 15.25
CA ASP A 28 7.33 34.99 14.85
C ASP A 28 7.87 34.47 13.52
N ASN A 29 7.96 35.39 12.55
CA ASN A 29 8.49 35.18 11.22
C ASN A 29 10.01 35.05 11.29
N ALA A 30 10.56 33.93 10.83
CA ALA A 30 11.97 33.82 10.45
C ALA A 30 12.06 33.15 9.08
N SER A 31 12.50 33.97 8.12
CA SER A 31 12.75 33.66 6.72
C SER A 31 13.75 32.51 6.56
N GLY A 32 13.31 31.47 5.84
CA GLY A 32 14.07 30.28 5.47
C GLY A 32 13.20 29.40 4.58
N SER A 33 12.98 29.84 3.35
CA SER A 33 12.06 29.25 2.38
C SER A 33 12.45 27.82 2.00
N ILE A 34 11.76 26.82 2.57
CA ILE A 34 11.61 25.50 1.96
C ILE A 34 10.41 25.59 1.01
N PRO A 35 10.53 25.28 -0.29
CA PRO A 35 9.43 25.44 -1.22
C PRO A 35 8.27 24.50 -0.88
N GLU A 36 7.09 25.09 -0.73
CA GLU A 36 5.78 24.56 -0.37
C GLU A 36 5.18 23.56 -1.39
N LYS A 37 6.01 22.88 -2.20
CA LYS A 37 5.55 22.03 -3.31
C LYS A 37 5.72 20.52 -3.08
N ASN A 38 6.38 20.08 -2.00
CA ASN A 38 7.01 18.75 -2.03
C ASN A 38 6.56 17.69 -1.01
N ARG A 39 5.40 17.84 -0.36
CA ARG A 39 4.70 16.71 0.26
C ARG A 39 3.22 16.93 0.15
N ILE A 40 2.55 16.22 -0.74
CA ILE A 40 1.17 15.81 -0.47
C ILE A 40 1.18 15.30 0.98
N SER A 41 0.38 15.92 1.86
CA SER A 41 0.53 15.65 3.29
C SER A 41 0.27 14.18 3.55
N LYS A 42 1.07 13.54 4.41
CA LYS A 42 0.88 12.12 4.75
C LYS A 42 -0.57 11.86 5.19
N GLN A 43 -1.16 12.80 5.93
CA GLN A 43 -2.55 12.77 6.34
C GLN A 43 -3.53 12.69 5.16
N TYR A 44 -3.27 13.43 4.07
CA TYR A 44 -4.06 13.33 2.85
C TYR A 44 -3.94 11.95 2.22
N LEU A 45 -2.72 11.42 2.07
CA LEU A 45 -2.50 10.08 1.51
C LEU A 45 -3.16 8.99 2.35
N ASP A 46 -3.06 9.07 3.68
CA ASP A 46 -3.72 8.14 4.60
C ASP A 46 -5.25 8.22 4.48
N SER A 47 -5.79 9.43 4.27
CA SER A 47 -7.23 9.63 4.05
C SER A 47 -7.68 9.08 2.70
N LEU A 48 -6.93 9.34 1.64
CA LEU A 48 -7.18 8.83 0.30
C LEU A 48 -7.13 7.31 0.28
N ASP A 49 -6.11 6.73 0.90
CA ASP A 49 -5.93 5.28 1.01
C ASP A 49 -7.12 4.63 1.72
N ARG A 50 -7.60 5.23 2.82
CA ARG A 50 -8.77 4.75 3.54
C ARG A 50 -10.03 4.84 2.67
N VAL A 51 -10.34 6.02 2.12
CA VAL A 51 -11.58 6.26 1.37
C VAL A 51 -11.69 5.34 0.15
N ASN A 52 -10.63 5.23 -0.64
CA ASN A 52 -10.66 4.42 -1.85
C ASN A 52 -10.68 2.91 -1.51
N ASN A 53 -10.00 2.47 -0.44
CA ASN A 53 -10.11 1.08 0.02
C ASN A 53 -11.53 0.76 0.51
N ASP A 54 -12.16 1.65 1.27
CA ASP A 54 -13.52 1.47 1.76
C ASP A 54 -14.52 1.38 0.60
N TYR A 55 -14.33 2.20 -0.45
CA TYR A 55 -15.19 2.15 -1.63
C TYR A 55 -15.09 0.79 -2.33
N VAL A 56 -13.88 0.31 -2.61
CA VAL A 56 -13.65 -0.97 -3.31
C VAL A 56 -14.11 -2.15 -2.47
N PHE A 57 -13.87 -2.14 -1.16
CA PHE A 57 -14.31 -3.22 -0.27
C PHE A 57 -15.83 -3.38 -0.24
N ASN A 58 -16.56 -2.28 -0.37
CA ASN A 58 -18.01 -2.28 -0.43
C ASN A 58 -18.57 -2.46 -1.85
N ALA A 59 -17.72 -2.59 -2.86
CA ALA A 59 -18.15 -2.78 -4.24
C ALA A 59 -18.81 -4.15 -4.40
N TYR A 60 -20.02 -4.16 -4.96
CA TYR A 60 -20.75 -5.40 -5.27
C TYR A 60 -20.08 -6.21 -6.39
N ASN A 61 -19.22 -5.57 -7.19
CA ASN A 61 -18.54 -6.21 -8.30
C ASN A 61 -17.11 -5.66 -8.45
N ILE A 62 -16.13 -6.48 -8.06
CA ILE A 62 -14.71 -6.16 -8.23
C ILE A 62 -14.24 -6.53 -9.63
N ASN A 63 -13.48 -5.67 -10.29
CA ASN A 63 -12.75 -6.01 -11.50
C ASN A 63 -11.47 -6.75 -11.15
N LYS A 64 -11.19 -7.85 -11.84
CA LYS A 64 -10.02 -8.69 -11.56
C LYS A 64 -9.10 -8.76 -12.74
N ALA A 65 -7.81 -8.87 -12.46
CA ALA A 65 -6.82 -9.14 -13.48
C ALA A 65 -6.85 -10.63 -13.85
N PHE A 66 -6.77 -10.92 -15.13
CA PHE A 66 -6.77 -12.25 -15.69
C PHE A 66 -5.34 -12.69 -16.01
N ILE A 67 -4.98 -13.89 -15.57
CA ILE A 67 -3.76 -14.58 -15.99
C ILE A 67 -4.09 -15.45 -17.20
N ASN A 68 -3.39 -15.20 -18.31
CA ASN A 68 -3.41 -16.10 -19.46
C ASN A 68 -2.51 -17.31 -19.17
N LEU A 69 -3.08 -18.51 -19.09
CA LEU A 69 -2.34 -19.72 -18.76
C LEU A 69 -1.33 -20.16 -19.84
N SER A 70 -1.49 -19.71 -21.08
CA SER A 70 -0.60 -20.11 -22.19
C SER A 70 0.77 -19.43 -22.15
N ASP A 71 0.83 -18.17 -21.71
CA ASP A 71 2.05 -17.37 -21.70
C ASP A 71 2.33 -16.68 -20.36
N SER A 72 1.49 -16.93 -19.35
CA SER A 72 1.54 -16.34 -18.01
C SER A 72 1.38 -14.82 -17.97
N SER A 73 0.92 -14.16 -19.04
CA SER A 73 0.66 -12.71 -18.97
C SER A 73 -0.46 -12.40 -17.99
N ILE A 74 -0.31 -11.29 -17.26
CA ILE A 74 -1.36 -10.71 -16.44
C ILE A 74 -1.92 -9.50 -17.16
N HIS A 75 -3.23 -9.51 -17.38
CA HIS A 75 -3.94 -8.41 -18.00
C HIS A 75 -5.08 -7.95 -17.10
N LEU A 76 -5.22 -6.64 -16.98
CA LEU A 76 -6.42 -5.99 -16.48
C LEU A 76 -6.85 -4.98 -17.54
N ILE A 77 -8.12 -5.02 -17.92
CA ILE A 77 -8.78 -3.99 -18.71
C ILE A 77 -9.72 -3.27 -17.75
N ALA A 78 -9.59 -1.94 -17.64
CA ALA A 78 -10.48 -1.19 -16.76
C ALA A 78 -11.93 -1.28 -17.25
N ASP A 79 -12.84 -1.58 -16.32
CA ASP A 79 -14.28 -1.54 -16.53
C ASP A 79 -14.84 -0.47 -15.59
N MET A 80 -15.39 0.61 -16.15
CA MET A 80 -15.90 1.73 -15.35
C MET A 80 -17.11 1.37 -14.46
N HIS A 81 -17.69 0.17 -14.65
CA HIS A 81 -18.80 -0.34 -13.85
C HIS A 81 -18.34 -1.27 -12.72
N ARG A 82 -17.05 -1.56 -12.62
CA ARG A 82 -16.47 -2.48 -11.63
C ARG A 82 -15.24 -1.84 -11.00
N ASP A 83 -15.10 -2.02 -9.69
CA ASP A 83 -14.03 -1.38 -8.96
C ASP A 83 -12.78 -2.24 -8.88
N HIS A 84 -11.62 -1.63 -8.98
CA HIS A 84 -10.35 -2.27 -8.68
C HIS A 84 -9.36 -1.29 -8.08
N ARG A 85 -8.53 -1.80 -7.17
CA ARG A 85 -7.41 -1.09 -6.57
C ARG A 85 -6.37 -2.10 -6.13
N ILE A 86 -5.52 -2.48 -7.09
CA ILE A 86 -4.59 -3.59 -7.00
C ILE A 86 -3.19 -3.05 -6.72
N PHE A 87 -2.65 -3.37 -5.56
CA PHE A 87 -1.26 -3.07 -5.23
C PHE A 87 -0.35 -4.26 -5.53
N GLY A 88 0.84 -3.96 -6.06
CA GLY A 88 1.98 -4.86 -6.11
C GLY A 88 2.96 -4.54 -4.99
N TYR A 89 3.27 -5.54 -4.17
CA TYR A 89 4.06 -5.40 -2.95
C TYR A 89 5.46 -5.98 -3.10
N ARG A 90 6.44 -5.46 -2.33
CA ARG A 90 7.83 -5.97 -2.30
C ARG A 90 7.94 -7.38 -1.72
N LYS A 91 7.06 -7.72 -0.78
CA LYS A 91 6.95 -9.02 -0.10
C LYS A 91 5.48 -9.47 -0.15
N PRO A 92 5.17 -10.76 0.09
CA PRO A 92 3.78 -11.22 0.23
C PRO A 92 3.17 -10.74 1.56
N ASP A 93 3.08 -9.42 1.71
CA ASP A 93 2.61 -8.70 2.90
C ASP A 93 2.10 -7.31 2.48
N ILE A 94 0.84 -7.02 2.78
CA ILE A 94 0.18 -5.75 2.46
C ILE A 94 0.78 -4.54 3.19
N LYS A 95 1.55 -4.79 4.26
CA LYS A 95 2.29 -3.75 5.00
C LYS A 95 3.67 -3.48 4.41
N SER A 96 4.11 -4.27 3.44
CA SER A 96 5.38 -4.06 2.77
C SER A 96 5.32 -2.90 1.76
N GLU A 97 6.49 -2.51 1.27
CA GLU A 97 6.61 -1.43 0.27
C GLU A 97 5.72 -1.70 -0.95
N ARG A 98 4.90 -0.71 -1.31
CA ARG A 98 4.04 -0.72 -2.49
C ARG A 98 4.86 -0.29 -3.70
N LEU A 99 5.05 -1.20 -4.65
CA LEU A 99 5.87 -1.00 -5.82
C LEU A 99 5.07 -0.64 -7.06
N LEU A 100 3.82 -1.09 -7.16
CA LEU A 100 2.92 -0.87 -8.29
C LEU A 100 1.52 -0.58 -7.76
N LEU A 101 0.76 0.26 -8.48
CA LEU A 101 -0.68 0.42 -8.29
C LEU A 101 -1.41 0.34 -9.63
N ILE A 102 -2.45 -0.48 -9.70
CA ILE A 102 -3.43 -0.46 -10.78
C ILE A 102 -4.78 -0.13 -10.17
N SER A 103 -5.36 1.02 -10.50
CA SER A 103 -6.56 1.54 -9.82
C SER A 103 -7.49 2.26 -10.78
N ILE A 104 -8.81 2.11 -10.60
CA ILE A 104 -9.81 2.86 -11.36
C ILE A 104 -9.90 4.33 -10.93
N PHE A 105 -9.41 4.67 -9.73
CA PHE A 105 -9.52 6.04 -9.19
C PHE A 105 -8.43 6.95 -9.74
N THR A 106 -8.83 8.05 -10.37
CA THR A 106 -7.91 9.09 -10.86
C THR A 106 -6.97 9.57 -9.75
N ASP A 107 -7.49 9.76 -8.54
CA ASP A 107 -6.69 10.25 -7.40
C ASP A 107 -5.63 9.25 -6.92
N ASP A 108 -5.74 7.96 -7.28
CA ASP A 108 -4.70 6.96 -7.01
C ASP A 108 -3.61 6.93 -8.09
N VAL A 109 -3.95 7.33 -9.31
CA VAL A 109 -3.13 7.17 -10.50
C VAL A 109 -2.39 8.46 -10.86
N GLN A 110 -3.12 9.57 -10.88
CA GLN A 110 -2.61 10.85 -11.35
C GLN A 110 -1.44 11.31 -10.48
N ASN A 111 -0.29 11.55 -11.12
CA ASN A 111 0.96 11.94 -10.48
C ASN A 111 1.55 10.91 -9.51
N ASN A 112 1.10 9.64 -9.52
CA ASN A 112 1.64 8.55 -8.68
C ASN A 112 1.79 8.96 -7.19
N PRO A 113 0.70 9.29 -6.50
CA PRO A 113 0.74 9.90 -5.17
C PRO A 113 1.30 8.98 -4.09
N PHE A 114 1.22 7.66 -4.30
CA PHE A 114 1.81 6.64 -3.43
C PHE A 114 3.30 6.40 -3.70
N ASN A 115 3.89 7.08 -4.68
CA ASN A 115 5.29 6.95 -5.10
C ASN A 115 5.69 5.49 -5.42
N CYS A 116 4.78 4.74 -6.04
CA CYS A 116 5.04 3.37 -6.49
C CYS A 116 6.17 3.38 -7.52
N LYS A 117 7.26 2.65 -7.24
CA LYS A 117 8.47 2.66 -8.09
C LYS A 117 8.21 2.22 -9.53
N LEU A 118 7.33 1.24 -9.72
CA LEU A 118 6.90 0.73 -11.02
C LEU A 118 5.75 1.56 -11.62
N GLY A 119 5.26 2.58 -10.92
CA GLY A 119 4.20 3.48 -11.38
C GLY A 119 2.81 3.18 -10.82
N SER A 120 1.87 4.03 -11.21
CA SER A 120 0.43 3.87 -11.00
C SER A 120 -0.28 3.95 -12.34
N TYR A 121 -1.25 3.05 -12.60
CA TYR A 121 -1.94 2.92 -13.88
C TYR A 121 -3.42 2.69 -13.69
N TYR A 122 -4.24 3.03 -14.70
CA TYR A 122 -5.66 2.69 -14.67
C TYR A 122 -5.88 1.20 -14.92
N ASP A 123 -5.09 0.63 -15.83
CA ASP A 123 -5.16 -0.77 -16.21
C ASP A 123 -3.82 -1.20 -16.85
N THR A 124 -3.74 -2.44 -17.32
CA THR A 124 -2.52 -2.92 -18.02
C THR A 124 -2.45 -2.48 -19.48
N SER A 125 -3.56 -2.08 -20.09
CA SER A 125 -3.61 -1.67 -21.50
C SER A 125 -2.99 -0.29 -21.72
N SER A 126 -3.14 0.60 -20.73
CA SER A 126 -2.55 1.93 -20.68
C SER A 126 -1.09 1.94 -20.22
N ALA A 127 -0.60 0.83 -19.70
CA ALA A 127 0.75 0.69 -19.15
C ALA A 127 1.74 0.16 -20.20
N ASN A 128 1.94 0.92 -21.28
CA ASN A 128 2.78 0.50 -22.44
C ASN A 128 4.19 0.02 -22.07
N ASP A 129 4.72 0.50 -20.94
CA ASP A 129 6.07 0.22 -20.46
C ASP A 129 6.10 -0.84 -19.35
N LEU A 130 4.98 -1.45 -18.98
CA LEU A 130 4.85 -2.42 -17.89
C LEU A 130 4.39 -3.77 -18.41
N ASN A 131 5.24 -4.78 -18.29
CA ASN A 131 4.87 -6.17 -18.53
C ASN A 131 4.77 -6.94 -17.22
N LEU A 132 3.67 -7.66 -17.00
CA LEU A 132 3.44 -8.46 -15.82
C LEU A 132 3.32 -9.94 -16.22
N LYS A 133 4.16 -10.77 -15.61
CA LYS A 133 4.14 -12.24 -15.80
C LYS A 133 3.95 -12.96 -14.48
N TYR A 134 2.91 -13.79 -14.41
CA TYR A 134 2.70 -14.72 -13.32
C TYR A 134 3.86 -15.71 -13.22
N MET A 135 4.28 -16.03 -12.00
CA MET A 135 5.32 -17.02 -11.74
C MET A 135 4.80 -18.20 -10.92
N THR A 136 4.20 -17.90 -9.78
CA THR A 136 3.70 -18.92 -8.84
C THR A 136 2.72 -18.30 -7.85
N THR A 137 2.07 -19.15 -7.06
CA THR A 137 1.20 -18.77 -5.97
C THR A 137 1.89 -19.08 -4.64
N GLU A 138 1.94 -18.10 -3.74
CA GLU A 138 2.55 -18.19 -2.42
C GLU A 138 1.51 -17.75 -1.36
N GLY A 139 0.71 -18.70 -0.85
CA GLY A 139 -0.35 -18.42 0.11
C GLY A 139 -1.46 -17.54 -0.49
N GLU A 140 -1.73 -16.39 0.13
CA GLU A 140 -2.75 -15.43 -0.33
C GLU A 140 -2.24 -14.47 -1.40
N PHE A 141 -1.06 -14.70 -1.96
CA PHE A 141 -0.45 -13.86 -2.98
C PHE A 141 -0.04 -14.67 -4.21
N ILE A 142 -0.03 -14.01 -5.37
CA ILE A 142 0.73 -14.46 -6.53
C ILE A 142 2.09 -13.74 -6.57
N LYS A 143 3.12 -14.46 -7.00
CA LYS A 143 4.42 -13.90 -7.34
C LYS A 143 4.42 -13.51 -8.81
N VAL A 144 4.85 -12.28 -9.08
CA VAL A 144 4.82 -11.67 -10.41
C VAL A 144 6.19 -11.11 -10.75
N SER A 145 6.66 -11.40 -11.96
CA SER A 145 7.77 -10.67 -12.57
C SER A 145 7.20 -9.46 -13.28
N ALA A 146 7.50 -8.26 -12.76
CA ALA A 146 7.13 -6.99 -13.37
C ALA A 146 8.35 -6.38 -14.06
N THR A 147 8.24 -6.15 -15.36
CA THR A 147 9.33 -5.59 -16.17
C THR A 147 8.91 -4.20 -16.65
N ASP A 148 9.71 -3.19 -16.32
CA ASP A 148 9.51 -1.82 -16.81
C ASP A 148 10.23 -1.57 -18.16
N LYS A 149 10.16 -0.34 -18.69
CA LYS A 149 10.86 0.07 -19.92
C LYS A 149 12.37 -0.17 -19.94
N LEU A 150 13.01 -0.34 -18.79
CA LEU A 150 14.45 -0.63 -18.70
C LEU A 150 14.74 -2.12 -18.88
N ASN A 151 13.70 -2.94 -19.11
CA ASN A 151 13.76 -4.39 -19.23
C ASN A 151 14.40 -5.08 -18.01
N GLN A 152 14.31 -4.45 -16.83
CA GLN A 152 14.80 -5.05 -15.59
C GLN A 152 13.62 -5.67 -14.82
N PRO A 153 13.60 -7.00 -14.64
CA PRO A 153 12.52 -7.65 -13.90
C PRO A 153 12.62 -7.31 -12.41
N VAL A 154 11.51 -6.86 -11.85
CA VAL A 154 11.30 -6.66 -10.43
C VAL A 154 10.25 -7.65 -9.96
N ILE A 155 10.59 -8.43 -8.93
CA ILE A 155 9.61 -9.33 -8.30
C ILE A 155 8.68 -8.51 -7.42
N ILE A 156 7.39 -8.68 -7.65
CA ILE A 156 6.31 -8.14 -6.83
C ILE A 156 5.34 -9.25 -6.43
N PHE A 157 4.52 -8.96 -5.42
CA PHE A 157 3.48 -9.84 -4.93
C PHE A 157 2.13 -9.14 -5.01
N ILE A 158 1.13 -9.82 -5.55
CA ILE A 158 -0.24 -9.28 -5.69
C ILE A 158 -1.18 -10.19 -4.91
N GLU A 159 -2.11 -9.64 -4.13
CA GLU A 159 -3.10 -10.44 -3.40
C GLU A 159 -3.97 -11.26 -4.37
N MET A 160 -4.14 -12.55 -4.08
CA MET A 160 -4.88 -13.51 -4.91
C MET A 160 -6.33 -13.10 -5.15
N LYS A 161 -6.95 -12.36 -4.23
CA LYS A 161 -8.34 -11.87 -4.36
C LYS A 161 -8.59 -11.04 -5.64
N TRP A 162 -7.53 -10.45 -6.20
CA TRP A 162 -7.58 -9.63 -7.41
C TRP A 162 -7.42 -10.41 -8.71
N ILE A 163 -7.24 -11.73 -8.64
CA ILE A 163 -6.77 -12.54 -9.76
C ILE A 163 -7.82 -13.56 -10.17
N GLU A 164 -7.97 -13.74 -11.47
CA GLU A 164 -8.68 -14.84 -12.11
C GLU A 164 -7.74 -15.56 -13.09
N PHE A 165 -7.84 -16.88 -13.16
CA PHE A 165 -7.09 -17.68 -14.12
C PHE A 165 -8.00 -18.00 -15.30
N TYR A 166 -7.50 -17.75 -16.52
CA TYR A 166 -8.23 -17.95 -17.77
C TYR A 166 -7.44 -18.84 -18.73
#